data_AF-A0A0B3AAM0-F1
#
_entry.id   AF-A0A0B3AAM0-F1
#
_cell.length_a   1.000
_cell.length_b   1.000
_cell.length_c   1.000
_cell.angle_alpha   90.00
_cell.angle_beta   90.00
_cell.angle_gamma   90.00
#
_symmetry.space_group_name_H-M   'P 1'
#
loop_
_entity.id
_entity.type
_entity.pdbx_description
1 polymer ?
#
loop_
_entity_poly.entity_id
_entity_poly.type
_entity_poly.pdbx_seq_one_letter_code
_entity_poly.pdbx_strand_id
1 'polypeptide(L)' 'MKIKTKLWKRSPTSFATTVPQIAILPLDEGKKYDILWEYDRKNDIWKVRFEERKKEEAKKKVKGNG' A
#
# COMPACT_ATOMS: atom_id res chain seq x y z
N MET A 1 8.48 14.89 -6.28
CA MET A 1 7.15 14.89 -6.93
C MET A 1 6.08 14.75 -5.86
N LYS A 2 5.02 15.58 -5.87
CA LYS A 2 3.87 15.47 -4.94
C LYS A 2 2.64 15.08 -5.75
N ILE A 3 1.97 13.99 -5.38
CA ILE A 3 0.74 13.54 -6.05
C ILE A 3 -0.42 13.72 -5.08
N LYS A 4 -1.50 14.34 -5.55
CA LYS A 4 -2.76 14.44 -4.80
C LYS A 4 -3.76 13.48 -5.41
N THR A 5 -4.23 12.52 -4.63
CA THR A 5 -5.32 11.62 -5.01
C THR A 5 -6.49 11.83 -4.07
N LYS A 6 -7.71 11.59 -4.57
CA LYS A 6 -8.91 11.62 -3.73
C LYS A 6 -9.08 10.25 -3.06
N LEU A 7 -9.36 10.24 -1.76
CA LEU A 7 -9.90 9.07 -1.09
C LEU A 7 -11.39 9.00 -1.38
N TRP A 8 -11.86 7.87 -1.89
CA TRP A 8 -13.28 7.61 -2.06
C TRP A 8 -13.74 6.55 -1.06
N LYS A 9 -14.98 6.66 -0.65
CA LYS A 9 -15.60 5.70 0.26
C LYS A 9 -15.87 4.41 -0.51
N ARG A 10 -15.33 3.29 -0.03
CA ARG A 10 -15.57 1.95 -0.60
C ARG A 10 -16.67 1.21 0.16
N SER A 11 -16.75 1.40 1.47
CA SER A 11 -17.79 0.86 2.35
C SER A 11 -18.04 1.82 3.53
N PRO A 12 -19.01 1.57 4.42
CA PRO A 12 -19.24 2.41 5.59
C PRO A 12 -17.98 2.68 6.43
N THR A 13 -17.07 1.71 6.50
CA THR A 13 -15.85 1.73 7.32
C THR A 13 -14.54 1.68 6.51
N SER A 14 -14.61 1.69 5.17
CA SER A 14 -13.44 1.54 4.30
C SER A 14 -13.37 2.64 3.25
N PHE A 15 -12.17 3.16 3.05
CA PHE A 15 -11.83 4.09 1.99
C PHE A 15 -10.83 3.44 1.05
N ALA A 16 -10.80 3.92 -0.19
CA ALA A 16 -9.84 3.50 -1.19
C ALA A 16 -9.30 4.72 -1.95
N THR A 17 -8.12 4.55 -2.54
CA THR A 17 -7.52 5.55 -3.42
C THR A 17 -6.76 4.85 -4.55
N THR A 18 -6.53 5.55 -5.67
CA THR A 18 -5.79 5.01 -6.81
C THR A 18 -4.33 5.19 -6.51
N VAL A 19 -3.53 4.14 -6.65
CA VAL A 19 -2.09 4.28 -6.74
C VAL A 19 -1.74 4.77 -8.14
N PRO A 20 -1.18 5.99 -8.31
CA PRO A 20 -0.86 6.54 -9.62
C PRO A 20 0.14 5.65 -10.36
N GLN A 21 -0.04 5.50 -11.68
CA GLN A 21 0.84 4.64 -12.49
C GLN A 21 2.32 5.04 -12.39
N ILE A 22 2.62 6.34 -12.33
CA ILE A 22 3.99 6.84 -12.16
C ILE A 22 4.69 6.34 -10.88
N ALA A 23 3.91 5.99 -9.84
CA ALA A 23 4.46 5.44 -8.60
C ALA A 23 4.81 3.95 -8.71
N ILE A 24 4.21 3.23 -9.67
CA ILE A 24 4.48 1.80 -9.93
C ILE A 24 5.47 1.56 -11.08
N LEU A 25 5.67 2.54 -11.97
CA LEU A 25 6.64 2.45 -13.08
C LEU A 25 8.05 1.97 -12.68
N PRO A 26 8.64 2.35 -11.53
CA PRO A 26 9.97 1.87 -11.15
C PRO A 26 9.98 0.46 -10.53
N LEU A 27 8.83 -0.19 -10.34
CA LEU A 27 8.73 -1.53 -9.77
C LEU A 27 8.88 -2.61 -10.85
N ASP A 28 9.41 -3.77 -10.45
CA ASP A 28 9.55 -4.93 -11.33
C ASP A 28 8.23 -5.72 -11.38
N GLU A 29 7.65 -5.85 -12.58
CA GLU A 29 6.38 -6.55 -12.80
C GLU A 29 6.43 -8.05 -12.42
N GLY A 30 7.62 -8.66 -12.41
CA GLY A 30 7.81 -10.06 -12.03
C GLY A 30 7.76 -10.31 -10.52
N LYS A 31 7.68 -9.25 -9.71
CA LYS A 31 7.76 -9.32 -8.24
C LYS A 31 6.45 -8.94 -7.58
N LYS A 32 6.22 -9.49 -6.38
CA LYS A 32 5.08 -9.10 -5.52
C LYS A 32 5.56 -8.06 -4.52
N TYR A 33 4.75 -7.03 -4.31
CA TYR A 33 5.03 -5.97 -3.36
C TYR A 33 3.88 -5.82 -2.37
N ASP A 34 4.21 -5.63 -1.10
CA ASP A 34 3.28 -5.12 -0.10
C ASP A 34 3.28 -3.58 -0.17
N ILE A 35 2.09 -2.98 -0.06
CA ILE A 35 1.91 -1.52 -0.10
C ILE A 35 1.67 -1.05 1.33
N LEU A 36 2.56 -0.21 1.83
CA LEU A 36 2.48 0.37 3.16
C LEU A 36 2.09 1.85 3.06
N TRP A 37 1.15 2.25 3.90
CA TRP A 37 0.69 3.63 4.04
C TRP A 37 1.10 4.14 5.43
N GLU A 38 1.84 5.24 5.44
CA GLU A 38 2.28 5.91 6.67
C GLU A 38 1.78 7.34 6.68
N TYR A 39 1.09 7.73 7.75
CA TYR A 39 0.63 9.10 7.91
C TYR A 39 1.68 9.93 8.65
N ASP A 40 2.27 10.88 7.95
CA ASP A 40 3.18 11.87 8.51
C ASP A 40 2.38 13.04 9.08
N ARG A 41 2.11 12.96 10.38
CA ARG A 41 1.35 13.99 11.13
C ARG A 41 1.98 15.37 11.08
N LYS A 42 3.32 15.47 10.99
CA LYS A 42 4.03 16.75 11.01
C LYS A 42 3.74 17.56 9.75
N ASN A 43 3.60 16.87 8.63
CA ASN A 43 3.38 17.48 7.32
C ASN A 43 1.95 17.32 6.82
N ASP A 44 1.08 16.64 7.57
CA ASP A 44 -0.30 16.29 7.20
C ASP A 44 -0.38 15.62 5.81
N ILE A 45 0.49 14.62 5.59
CA ILE A 45 0.54 13.87 4.33
C ILE A 45 0.57 12.37 4.56
N TRP A 46 -0.03 11.63 3.64
CA TRP A 46 0.17 10.19 3.54
C TRP A 46 1.37 9.88 2.64
N LYS A 47 2.27 9.04 3.14
CA LYS A 47 3.38 8.47 2.39
C LYS A 47 3.01 7.04 2.01
N VAL A 48 3.33 6.66 0.77
CA VAL A 48 3.19 5.29 0.28
C VAL A 48 4.57 4.70 0.05
N ARG A 49 4.76 3.46 0.49
CA ARG A 49 6.00 2.70 0.29
C ARG A 49 5.66 1.32 -0.28
N PHE A 50 6.49 0.85 -1.21
CA PHE A 50 6.40 -0.49 -1.77
C PHE A 50 7.53 -1.32 -1.20
N GLU A 51 7.21 -2.48 -0.63
CA GLU A 51 8.19 -3.42 -0.08
C GLU A 51 8.07 -4.75 -0.80
N GLU A 52 9.18 -5.23 -1.38
CA GLU A 52 9.20 -6.52 -2.08
C GLU A 52 8.88 -7.65 -1.10
N ARG A 53 7.83 -8.43 -1.41
CA ARG A 53 7.45 -9.60 -0.63
C ARG A 53 8.42 -10.74 -0.93
N LYS A 54 9.36 -10.99 -0.03
CA LYS A 54 10.26 -12.15 -0.10
C LYS A 54 9.44 -13.45 -0.11
N LYS A 55 9.83 -14.39 -0.99
CA LYS A 55 9.12 -15.68 -1.23
C LYS A 55 8.92 -16.55 0.02
N GLU A 56 9.64 -16.30 1.11
CA GLU A 56 9.58 -17.16 2.31
C GLU A 56 8.33 -16.97 3.19
N GLU A 57 7.58 -15.88 3.04
CA GLU A 57 6.41 -15.62 3.90
C GLU A 57 5.08 -16.19 3.40
N ALA A 58 5.07 -16.95 2.30
CA ALA A 58 3.88 -17.68 1.86
C ALA A 58 3.38 -18.76 2.85
N LYS A 59 4.10 -19.01 3.96
CA LYS A 59 3.74 -20.04 4.96
C LYS A 59 3.40 -19.53 6.37
N LYS A 60 3.46 -18.22 6.70
CA LYS A 60 3.38 -17.77 8.11
C LYS A 60 2.28 -16.78 8.51
N LYS A 61 1.28 -16.49 7.67
CA LYS A 61 0.06 -15.81 8.14
C LYS A 61 -1.17 -16.74 8.19
N VAL A 62 -1.27 -17.44 9.34
CA VAL A 62 -2.47 -17.68 10.19
C VAL A 62 -3.58 -18.58 9.59
N LYS A 63 -4.00 -19.78 10.07
CA LYS A 63 -3.95 -20.51 11.35
C LYS A 63 -3.79 -19.67 12.63
N GLY A 64 -4.94 -19.36 13.23
CA GLY A 64 -5.13 -18.86 14.59
C GLY A 64 -6.53 -18.22 14.68
N ASN A 65 -7.57 -18.94 15.10
CA ASN A 65 -8.00 -19.31 16.46
C ASN A 65 -8.98 -18.27 17.03
N GLY A 66 -10.18 -18.75 17.40
CA GLY A 66 -11.24 -17.98 18.08
C GLY A 66 -12.61 -18.46 17.64
#